data_AF-A0A3A9SRB7-F1
#
_entry.id   AF-A0A3A9SRB7-F1
#
_cell.length_a   1.000
_cell.length_b   1.000
_cell.length_c   1.000
_cell.angle_alpha   90.00
_cell.angle_beta   90.00
_cell.angle_gamma   90.00
#
_symmetry.space_group_name_H-M   'P 1'
#
loop_
_entity.id
_entity.type
_entity.pdbx_description
1 polymer ?
#
loop_
_entity_poly.entity_id
_entity_poly.type
_entity_poly.pdbx_seq_one_letter_code
_entity_poly.pdbx_strand_id
1 'polypeptide(L)'
;MPERVHKVTVRLTDKEYTRLLAKMNEVGVGSMSLYIRKMMLDGYCVKLKTDDFGEIVYLLRMCSNNLNQYAKKANAFGEVYAADIENLKKRLDEIWGHTKSMMLAFSQIR
;
A
#
# COMPACT_ATOMS: atom_id res chain seq x y z
N MET A 1 -17.33 24.35 36.72
CA MET A 1 -16.73 25.04 35.56
C MET A 1 -16.96 24.18 34.32
N PRO A 2 -17.30 24.70 33.14
CA PRO A 2 -17.38 23.86 31.97
C PRO A 2 -15.95 23.46 31.57
N GLU A 3 -15.59 22.18 31.77
CA GLU A 3 -14.25 21.66 31.45
C GLU A 3 -13.91 21.68 29.95
N ARG A 4 -14.90 21.89 29.07
CA ARG A 4 -14.75 21.78 27.62
C ARG A 4 -15.27 23.04 26.92
N VAL A 5 -14.35 23.93 26.54
CA VAL A 5 -14.65 25.24 25.94
C VAL A 5 -14.30 25.36 24.45
N HIS A 6 -13.43 24.50 23.94
CA HIS A 6 -12.99 24.56 22.54
C HIS A 6 -13.84 23.66 21.63
N LYS A 7 -14.24 24.18 20.46
CA LYS A 7 -15.03 23.47 19.44
C LYS A 7 -14.19 23.24 18.19
N VAL A 8 -14.16 22.00 17.72
CA VAL A 8 -13.59 21.62 16.42
C VAL A 8 -14.71 21.08 15.55
N THR A 9 -14.80 21.56 14.30
CA THR A 9 -15.80 21.09 13.32
C THR A 9 -15.12 20.52 12.09
N VAL A 10 -15.58 19.37 11.64
CA VAL A 10 -15.11 18.68 10.44
C VAL A 10 -16.28 18.52 9.49
N ARG A 11 -16.08 18.80 8.21
CA ARG A 11 -17.06 18.51 7.15
C ARG A 11 -16.74 17.15 6.56
N LEU A 12 -17.77 16.32 6.39
CA LEU A 12 -17.66 14.97 5.86
C LEU A 12 -18.62 14.85 4.68
N THR A 13 -18.23 14.09 3.67
CA THR A 13 -19.13 13.56 2.65
C THR A 13 -20.07 12.51 3.25
N ASP A 14 -21.18 12.21 2.57
CA ASP A 14 -22.13 11.20 3.02
C ASP A 14 -21.46 9.84 3.26
N LYS A 15 -20.54 9.44 2.36
CA LYS A 15 -19.78 8.18 2.48
C LYS A 15 -18.91 8.16 3.73
N GLU A 16 -18.18 9.24 4.01
CA GLU A 16 -17.34 9.35 5.20
C GLU A 16 -18.19 9.33 6.48
N TYR A 17 -19.34 10.00 6.47
CA TYR A 17 -20.26 10.02 7.59
C TYR A 17 -20.88 8.64 7.87
N THR A 18 -21.31 7.92 6.84
CA THR A 18 -21.79 6.53 6.99
C THR A 18 -20.69 5.63 7.55
N ARG A 19 -19.45 5.77 7.08
CA ARG A 19 -18.31 4.99 7.58
C ARG A 19 -17.98 5.32 9.03
N LEU A 20 -18.07 6.59 9.42
CA LEU A 20 -17.91 7.05 10.80
C LEU A 20 -18.91 6.38 11.73
N LEU A 21 -20.20 6.38 11.36
CA LEU A 21 -21.27 5.74 12.12
C LEU A 21 -21.08 4.23 12.25
N ALA A 22 -20.67 3.56 11.16
CA ALA A 22 -20.39 2.12 11.19
C ALA A 22 -19.27 1.80 12.18
N LYS A 23 -18.14 2.50 12.13
CA LYS A 23 -17.03 2.29 13.09
C LYS A 23 -17.42 2.63 14.52
N MET A 24 -18.23 3.66 14.73
CA MET A 24 -18.75 4.00 16.05
C MET A 24 -19.57 2.85 16.64
N ASN A 25 -20.43 2.23 15.82
CA ASN A 25 -21.25 1.09 16.21
C ASN A 25 -20.41 -0.17 16.44
N GLU A 26 -19.38 -0.43 15.62
CA GLU A 26 -18.45 -1.57 15.78
C GLU A 26 -17.77 -1.56 17.17
N VAL A 27 -17.46 -0.37 17.70
CA VAL A 27 -16.81 -0.20 19.01
C VAL A 27 -17.84 -0.07 20.16
N GLY A 28 -19.15 -0.06 19.84
CA GLY A 28 -20.23 0.02 20.82
C GLY A 28 -20.37 1.39 21.50
N VAL A 29 -19.90 2.48 20.88
CA VAL A 29 -19.97 3.83 21.47
C VAL A 29 -21.27 4.52 21.06
N GLY A 30 -22.19 4.73 22.01
CA GLY A 30 -23.49 5.36 21.71
C GLY A 30 -23.46 6.87 21.47
N SER A 31 -22.34 7.54 21.73
CA SER A 31 -22.23 9.00 21.59
C SER A 31 -21.15 9.40 20.59
N MET A 32 -21.57 10.09 19.53
CA MET A 32 -20.68 10.63 18.50
C MET A 32 -19.57 11.51 19.09
N SER A 33 -19.91 12.38 20.05
CA SER A 33 -18.94 13.27 20.69
C SER A 33 -17.92 12.53 21.56
N LEU A 34 -18.28 11.38 22.14
CA LEU A 34 -17.32 10.54 22.87
C LEU A 34 -16.42 9.79 21.88
N TYR A 35 -17.00 9.21 20.84
CA TYR A 35 -16.28 8.49 19.81
C TYR A 35 -15.25 9.38 19.10
N ILE A 36 -15.66 10.52 18.57
CA ILE A 36 -14.76 11.46 17.89
C ILE A 36 -13.65 11.93 18.83
N ARG A 37 -13.96 12.26 20.09
CA ARG A 37 -12.95 12.70 21.05
C ARG A 37 -11.93 11.61 21.36
N LYS A 38 -12.39 10.37 21.58
CA LYS A 38 -11.50 9.22 21.81
C LYS A 38 -10.59 9.00 20.60
N MET A 39 -11.14 9.08 19.39
CA MET A 39 -10.36 8.95 18.16
C MET A 39 -9.38 10.10 17.92
N MET A 40 -9.72 11.34 18.29
CA MET A 40 -8.83 12.49 18.13
C MET A 40 -7.70 12.54 19.16
N LEU A 41 -7.93 12.05 20.39
CA LEU A 41 -6.94 12.09 21.48
C LEU A 41 -6.10 10.82 21.54
N ASP A 42 -6.72 9.65 21.37
CA ASP A 42 -6.09 8.34 21.54
C ASP A 42 -5.91 7.59 20.21
N GLY A 43 -6.28 8.21 19.09
CA GLY A 43 -6.06 7.63 17.77
C GLY A 43 -4.57 7.47 17.48
N TYR A 44 -4.14 6.26 17.13
CA TYR A 44 -2.78 6.02 16.67
C TYR A 44 -2.61 6.62 15.26
N CYS A 45 -1.76 7.64 15.13
CA CYS A 45 -1.28 8.11 13.84
C CYS A 45 -0.19 7.16 13.35
N VAL A 46 -0.56 6.16 12.55
CA VAL A 46 0.41 5.24 11.94
C VAL A 46 1.08 5.96 10.78
N LYS A 47 2.30 6.46 11.00
CA LYS A 47 3.18 6.90 9.91
C LYS A 47 3.85 5.67 9.32
N LEU A 48 3.26 5.11 8.27
CA LEU A 48 3.90 4.05 7.48
C LEU A 48 5.19 4.62 6.89
N LYS A 49 6.35 4.13 7.36
CA LYS A 49 7.63 4.35 6.67
C LYS A 49 7.64 3.45 5.45
N THR A 50 7.70 4.04 4.26
CA THR A 50 7.74 3.33 2.98
C THR A 50 9.11 3.33 2.34
N ASP A 51 10.14 3.77 3.08
CA ASP A 51 11.48 4.03 2.55
C ASP A 51 12.16 2.74 2.04
N ASP A 52 11.89 1.59 2.70
CA ASP A 52 12.47 0.29 2.36
C ASP A 52 11.96 -0.29 1.02
N PHE A 53 10.82 0.20 0.52
CA PHE A 53 10.27 -0.26 -0.76
C PHE A 53 11.07 0.23 -1.97
N GLY A 54 11.77 1.37 -1.84
CA GLY A 54 12.59 1.92 -2.92
C GLY A 54 13.75 0.99 -3.30
N GLU A 55 14.36 0.36 -2.31
CA GLU A 55 15.48 -0.56 -2.50
C GLU A 55 15.04 -1.87 -3.16
N ILE A 56 13.87 -2.40 -2.75
CA ILE A 56 13.28 -3.61 -3.36
C ILE A 56 13.00 -3.38 -4.85
N VAL A 57 12.42 -2.22 -5.22
CA VAL A 57 12.17 -1.85 -6.62
C VAL A 57 13.45 -1.78 -7.42
N TYR A 58 14.47 -1.15 -6.84
CA TYR A 58 15.77 -0.97 -7.48
C TYR A 58 16.42 -2.32 -7.77
N LEU A 59 16.46 -3.23 -6.79
CA LEU A 59 17.00 -4.57 -6.94
C LEU A 59 16.20 -5.39 -7.96
N LEU A 60 14.86 -5.32 -7.94
CA LEU A 60 14.03 -6.04 -8.91
C LEU A 60 14.28 -5.56 -10.34
N ARG A 61 14.45 -4.25 -10.53
CA ARG A 61 14.77 -3.65 -11.83
C ARG A 61 16.14 -4.11 -12.33
N MET A 62 17.14 -4.19 -11.45
CA MET A 62 18.46 -4.71 -11.80
C MET A 62 18.40 -6.19 -12.21
N CYS A 63 17.69 -7.02 -11.45
CA CYS A 63 17.47 -8.42 -11.81
C CYS A 63 16.78 -8.57 -13.17
N SER A 64 15.76 -7.74 -13.45
CA SER A 64 15.01 -7.79 -14.72
C SER A 64 15.87 -7.39 -15.91
N ASN A 65 16.67 -6.33 -15.74
CA ASN A 65 17.61 -5.91 -16.78
C ASN A 65 18.67 -6.98 -17.07
N ASN A 66 19.24 -7.59 -16.02
CA ASN A 66 20.23 -8.66 -16.17
C ASN A 66 19.62 -9.86 -16.88
N LEU A 67 18.43 -10.29 -16.46
CA LEU A 67 17.73 -11.41 -17.07
C LEU A 67 17.40 -11.17 -18.56
N ASN A 68 16.95 -9.96 -18.90
CA ASN A 68 16.67 -9.59 -20.29
C ASN A 68 17.95 -9.57 -21.15
N GLN A 69 19.12 -9.26 -20.57
CA GLN A 69 20.40 -9.38 -21.26
C GLN A 69 20.78 -10.85 -21.50
N TYR A 70 20.58 -11.73 -20.51
CA TYR A 70 20.78 -13.17 -20.69
C TYR A 70 19.85 -13.75 -21.75
N ALA A 71 18.58 -13.30 -21.79
CA ALA A 71 17.60 -13.72 -22.79
C ALA A 71 18.07 -13.40 -24.21
N LYS A 72 18.51 -12.15 -24.42
CA LYS A 72 19.04 -11.70 -25.71
C LYS A 72 20.28 -12.48 -26.14
N LYS A 73 21.18 -12.80 -25.20
CA LYS A 73 22.37 -13.63 -25.48
C LYS A 73 21.99 -15.06 -25.83
N ALA A 74 21.09 -15.69 -25.07
CA ALA A 74 20.66 -17.06 -25.33
C ALA A 74 19.92 -17.22 -26.66
N ASN A 75 19.08 -16.26 -27.03
CA ASN A 75 18.42 -16.22 -28.33
C ASN A 75 19.41 -16.14 -29.51
N ALA A 76 20.64 -15.66 -29.27
CA ALA A 76 21.69 -15.62 -30.28
C ALA A 76 22.49 -16.93 -30.41
N PHE A 77 22.44 -17.84 -29.40
CA PHE A 77 23.29 -19.04 -29.35
C PHE A 77 22.55 -20.39 -29.40
N GLY A 78 21.21 -20.43 -29.37
CA GLY A 78 20.43 -21.65 -29.70
C GLY A 78 19.68 -22.32 -28.54
N GLU A 79 18.35 -22.28 -28.67
CA GLU A 79 17.18 -23.03 -28.18
C GLU A 79 17.08 -23.73 -26.80
N VAL A 80 18.13 -24.26 -26.17
CA VAL A 80 17.93 -24.90 -24.83
C VAL A 80 17.85 -23.85 -23.72
N TYR A 81 18.63 -22.77 -23.81
CA TYR A 81 18.64 -21.69 -22.82
C TYR A 81 17.49 -20.68 -23.02
N ALA A 82 16.94 -20.58 -24.23
CA ALA A 82 15.96 -19.55 -24.57
C ALA A 82 14.64 -19.75 -23.81
N ALA A 83 14.10 -20.98 -23.79
CA ALA A 83 12.85 -21.31 -23.12
C ALA A 83 12.94 -21.14 -21.60
N ASP A 84 14.05 -21.55 -20.99
CA ASP A 84 14.28 -21.41 -19.54
C ASP A 84 14.41 -19.93 -19.13
N ILE A 85 15.11 -19.13 -19.94
CA ILE A 85 15.22 -17.70 -19.67
C ILE A 85 13.90 -16.97 -19.91
N GLU A 86 13.12 -17.39 -20.90
CA GLU A 86 11.77 -16.86 -21.09
C GLU A 86 10.85 -17.19 -19.91
N ASN A 87 10.96 -18.40 -19.34
CA ASN A 87 10.25 -18.78 -18.12
C ASN A 87 10.64 -17.90 -16.93
N LEU A 88 11.95 -17.69 -16.73
CA LEU A 88 12.45 -16.79 -15.70
C LEU A 88 11.96 -15.35 -15.90
N LYS A 89 11.85 -14.90 -17.16
CA LYS A 89 11.37 -13.55 -17.48
C LYS A 89 9.91 -13.39 -17.09
N LYS A 90 9.07 -14.37 -17.44
CA LYS A 90 7.65 -14.38 -17.05
C LYS A 90 7.48 -14.34 -15.53
N ARG A 91 8.19 -15.19 -14.78
CA ARG A 91 8.13 -15.20 -13.30
C ARG A 91 8.57 -13.88 -12.68
N LEU A 92 9.57 -13.23 -13.27
CA LEU A 92 10.05 -11.95 -12.77
C LEU A 92 9.08 -10.81 -13.09
N ASP A 93 8.46 -10.83 -14.27
CA ASP A 93 7.41 -9.89 -14.64
C ASP A 93 6.17 -10.03 -13.73
N GLU A 94 5.84 -11.26 -13.32
CA GLU A 94 4.80 -11.55 -12.31
C GLU A 94 5.15 -10.94 -10.94
N ILE A 95 6.38 -11.16 -10.45
CA ILE A 95 6.85 -10.58 -9.18
C ILE A 95 6.82 -9.04 -9.25
N TRP A 96 7.21 -8.46 -10.39
CA TRP A 96 7.12 -7.02 -10.61
C TRP A 96 5.69 -6.52 -10.57
N GLY A 97 4.75 -7.25 -11.21
CA GLY A 97 3.32 -6.97 -11.16
C GLY A 97 2.77 -6.98 -9.72
N HIS A 98 3.13 -7.99 -8.93
CA HIS A 98 2.74 -8.07 -7.51
C HIS A 98 3.32 -6.92 -6.70
N THR A 99 4.59 -6.59 -6.90
CA THR A 99 5.27 -5.49 -6.22
C THR A 99 4.60 -4.15 -6.53
N LYS A 100 4.27 -3.90 -7.81
CA LYS A 100 3.57 -2.69 -8.25
C LYS A 100 2.17 -2.58 -7.64
N SER A 101 1.43 -3.69 -7.59
CA SER A 101 0.11 -3.74 -6.96
C SER A 101 0.16 -3.47 -5.47
N MET A 102 1.15 -4.05 -4.76
CA MET A 102 1.40 -3.75 -3.36
C MET A 102 1.67 -2.24 -3.17
N MET A 103 2.55 -1.65 -3.98
CA MET A 103 2.87 -0.22 -3.90
C MET A 103 1.65 0.67 -4.13
N LEU A 104 0.81 0.34 -5.11
CA LEU A 104 -0.43 1.08 -5.37
C LEU A 104 -1.39 0.97 -4.18
N ALA A 105 -1.57 -0.22 -3.62
CA ALA A 105 -2.41 -0.42 -2.43
C ALA A 105 -1.88 0.39 -1.24
N PHE A 106 -0.56 0.42 -1.01
CA PHE A 106 0.05 1.23 0.06
C PHE A 106 -0.07 2.74 -0.21
N SER A 107 -0.02 3.19 -1.47
CA SER A 107 -0.20 4.60 -1.81
C SER A 107 -1.63 5.11 -1.54
N GLN A 108 -2.63 4.22 -1.58
CA GLN A 108 -4.03 4.52 -1.30
C GLN A 108 -4.36 4.54 0.19
N ILE A 109 -3.43 4.11 1.05
CA ILE A 109 -3.55 4.22 2.53
C ILE A 109 -3.13 5.64 3.00
N ARG A 110 -2.71 6.52 2.10
CA ARG A 110 -2.37 7.92 2.39
C ARG A 110 -3.58 8.84 2.48
#